data_AF-A0A7S1ALH8-F1
#
_entry.id   AF-A0A7S1ALH8-F1
#
_cell.length_a   1.000
_cell.length_b   1.000
_cell.length_c   1.000
_cell.angle_alpha   90.00
_cell.angle_beta   90.00
_cell.angle_gamma   90.00
#
_symmetry.space_group_name_H-M   'P 1'
#
loop_
_entity.id
_entity.type
_entity.pdbx_description
1 polymer ?
#
loop_
_entity_poly.entity_id
_entity_poly.type
_entity_poly.pdbx_seq_one_letter_code
_entity_poly.pdbx_strand_id
1 'polypeptide(L)'
;VSLERGIHQERVVLFGQSLGCAVAVEMAQRGFGTALVLASPFLSVPCMAMSLYPFVAPVLHLAPVLIRDRFESSAKAATLKVPTLVVHGQEDEVVSVAQGRELARLIPGAELHVVQAK
;
A
#
# COMPACT_ATOMS: atom_id res chain seq x y z
N VAL A 1 20.63 -8.64 -8.56
CA VAL A 1 20.00 -9.81 -7.91
C VAL A 1 19.09 -10.63 -8.82
N SER A 2 17.94 -10.14 -9.32
CA SER A 2 17.06 -10.97 -10.17
C SER A 2 17.62 -11.25 -11.56
N LEU A 3 18.17 -10.24 -12.23
CA LEU A 3 18.83 -10.40 -13.54
C LEU A 3 20.09 -11.27 -13.46
N GLU A 4 20.86 -11.14 -12.38
CA GLU A 4 22.04 -11.98 -12.11
C GLU A 4 21.67 -13.46 -11.90
N ARG A 5 20.41 -13.75 -11.55
CA ARG A 5 19.84 -15.09 -11.44
C ARG A 5 19.12 -15.54 -12.72
N GLY A 6 19.22 -14.78 -13.82
CA GLY A 6 18.55 -15.07 -15.09
C GLY A 6 17.03 -14.88 -15.06
N ILE A 7 16.49 -14.17 -14.06
CA ILE A 7 15.06 -13.91 -13.95
C ILE A 7 14.73 -12.64 -14.73
N HIS A 8 13.98 -12.81 -15.82
CA HIS A 8 13.46 -11.70 -16.61
C HIS A 8 12.37 -10.94 -15.84
N GLN A 9 12.35 -9.63 -16.02
CA GLN A 9 11.40 -8.70 -15.38
C GLN A 9 9.93 -9.08 -15.59
N GLU A 10 9.62 -9.70 -16.74
CA GLU A 10 8.29 -10.20 -17.08
C GLU A 10 7.74 -11.24 -16.08
N ARG A 11 8.64 -11.92 -15.36
CA ARG A 11 8.33 -12.94 -14.35
C ARG A 11 8.38 -12.41 -12.93
N VAL A 12 8.50 -11.09 -12.74
CA VAL A 12 8.62 -10.47 -11.43
C VAL A 12 7.26 -9.97 -10.96
N VAL A 13 6.79 -10.55 -9.86
CA VAL A 13 5.65 -10.05 -9.09
C VAL A 13 6.18 -9.27 -7.90
N LEU A 14 5.69 -8.04 -7.71
CA LEU A 14 6.04 -7.21 -6.57
C LEU A 14 5.11 -7.55 -5.41
N PHE A 15 5.67 -7.75 -4.23
CA PHE A 15 4.92 -8.00 -3.01
C PHE A 15 5.33 -6.97 -1.95
N GLY A 16 4.34 -6.39 -1.27
CA GLY A 16 4.55 -5.53 -0.12
C GLY A 16 3.59 -5.88 1.00
N GLN A 17 4.06 -5.74 2.25
CA GLN A 17 3.24 -5.88 3.45
C GLN A 17 3.43 -4.64 4.34
N SER A 18 2.33 -4.06 4.84
CA SER A 18 2.35 -2.83 5.64
C SER A 18 3.19 -1.73 4.96
N LEU A 19 4.28 -1.25 5.58
CA LEU A 19 5.18 -0.24 5.00
C LEU A 19 5.77 -0.69 3.64
N GLY A 20 6.02 -1.98 3.48
CA GLY A 20 6.47 -2.56 2.22
C GLY A 20 5.48 -2.35 1.07
N CYS A 21 4.19 -2.15 1.34
CA CYS A 21 3.20 -1.81 0.32
C CYS A 21 3.54 -0.50 -0.38
N ALA A 22 3.95 0.53 0.37
CA ALA A 22 4.30 1.81 -0.22
C ALA A 22 5.56 1.73 -1.09
N VAL A 23 6.52 0.89 -0.69
CA VAL A 23 7.71 0.59 -1.51
C VAL A 23 7.31 -0.19 -2.76
N ALA A 24 6.46 -1.21 -2.64
CA ALA A 24 5.99 -2.01 -3.78
C ALA A 24 5.18 -1.17 -4.78
N VAL A 25 4.34 -0.24 -4.31
CA VAL A 25 3.64 0.75 -5.16
C VAL A 25 4.63 1.63 -5.92
N GLU A 26 5.66 2.16 -5.27
CA GLU A 26 6.71 2.94 -5.95
C GLU A 26 7.43 2.10 -7.01
N MET A 27 7.78 0.85 -6.69
CA MET A 27 8.47 -0.03 -7.63
C MET A 27 7.57 -0.40 -8.83
N ALA A 28 6.28 -0.63 -8.58
CA ALA A 28 5.31 -0.89 -9.64
C ALA A 28 5.12 0.33 -10.55
N GLN A 29 5.06 1.53 -9.98
CA GLN A 29 4.98 2.78 -10.73
C GLN A 29 6.20 2.97 -11.65
N ARG A 30 7.39 2.60 -11.18
CA ARG A 30 8.64 2.64 -11.96
C ARG A 30 8.80 1.47 -12.94
N GLY A 31 7.83 0.55 -12.97
CA GLY A 31 7.78 -0.56 -13.91
C GLY A 31 8.59 -1.80 -13.52
N PHE A 32 9.07 -1.94 -12.27
CA PHE A 32 9.96 -3.04 -11.86
C PHE A 32 9.29 -4.44 -11.73
N GLY A 33 8.02 -4.58 -12.13
CA GLY A 33 7.32 -5.87 -12.15
C GLY A 33 6.09 -5.84 -13.03
N THR A 34 5.50 -7.01 -13.26
CA THR A 34 4.33 -7.21 -14.13
C THR A 34 3.02 -7.40 -13.38
N ALA A 35 3.08 -7.63 -12.07
CA ALA A 35 1.94 -7.68 -11.17
C ALA A 35 2.32 -7.18 -9.77
N LEU A 36 1.32 -6.80 -8.98
CA LEU A 36 1.48 -6.25 -7.65
C LEU A 36 0.56 -6.95 -6.64
N VAL A 37 1.11 -7.30 -5.47
CA VAL A 37 0.36 -7.84 -4.33
C VAL A 37 0.63 -6.97 -3.11
N LEU A 38 -0.43 -6.44 -2.50
CA LEU A 38 -0.38 -5.57 -1.34
C LEU A 38 -1.10 -6.22 -0.16
N ALA A 39 -0.39 -6.45 0.95
CA ALA A 39 -0.95 -7.02 2.18
C ALA A 39 -1.04 -5.97 3.29
N SER A 40 -2.25 -5.69 3.77
CA SER A 40 -2.56 -4.61 4.72
C SER A 40 -1.99 -3.24 4.29
N PRO A 41 -2.28 -2.75 3.06
CA PRO A 41 -1.77 -1.46 2.63
C PRO A 41 -2.49 -0.27 3.27
N PHE A 42 -1.83 0.89 3.26
CA PHE A 42 -2.36 2.16 3.74
C PHE A 42 -2.29 3.24 2.66
N LEU A 43 -3.03 4.33 2.85
CA LEU A 43 -3.05 5.46 1.90
C LEU A 43 -1.77 6.30 2.00
N SER A 44 -1.35 6.59 3.23
CA SER A 44 -0.09 7.24 3.58
C SER A 44 0.24 7.00 5.06
N VAL A 45 1.47 7.25 5.48
CA VAL A 45 1.84 7.17 6.91
C VAL A 45 1.01 8.13 7.77
N PRO A 46 0.78 9.40 7.36
CA PRO A 46 -0.14 10.29 8.08
C PRO A 46 -1.57 9.71 8.22
N CYS A 47 -2.14 9.13 7.15
CA CYS A 47 -3.46 8.50 7.23
C CYS A 47 -3.48 7.35 8.23
N MET A 48 -2.48 6.46 8.20
CA MET A 48 -2.34 5.36 9.17
C MET A 48 -2.24 5.89 10.60
N ALA A 49 -1.40 6.89 10.86
CA ALA A 49 -1.20 7.46 12.19
C ALA A 49 -2.46 8.11 12.75
N MET A 50 -3.25 8.80 11.91
CA MET A 50 -4.54 9.37 12.32
C MET A 50 -5.58 8.30 12.67
N SER A 51 -5.58 7.15 11.98
CA SER A 51 -6.45 6.02 12.32
C SER A 51 -6.05 5.34 13.63
N LEU A 52 -4.75 5.17 13.87
CA LEU A 52 -4.20 4.52 15.07
C LEU A 52 -4.36 5.36 16.34
N TYR A 53 -4.20 6.67 16.23
CA TYR A 53 -4.12 7.57 17.38
C TYR A 53 -5.12 8.73 17.28
N PRO A 54 -6.44 8.45 17.29
CA PRO A 54 -7.47 9.48 17.09
C PRO A 54 -7.48 10.53 18.22
N PHE A 55 -7.08 10.16 19.44
CA PHE A 55 -7.06 11.06 20.60
C PHE A 55 -5.92 12.10 20.56
N VAL A 56 -4.85 11.84 19.80
CA VAL A 56 -3.79 12.83 19.51
C VAL A 56 -3.96 13.47 18.14
N ALA A 57 -5.10 13.26 17.46
CA ALA A 57 -5.47 14.01 16.25
C ALA A 57 -5.25 15.53 16.38
N PRO A 58 -5.54 16.19 17.54
CA PRO A 58 -5.23 17.61 17.81
C PRO A 58 -3.77 18.03 17.61
N VAL A 59 -2.82 17.10 17.74
CA VAL A 59 -1.38 17.36 17.57
C VAL A 59 -0.91 16.78 16.23
N LEU A 60 -1.56 15.71 15.76
CA LEU A 60 -1.30 15.06 14.48
C LEU A 60 -1.75 15.87 13.25
N HIS A 61 -2.47 16.99 13.38
CA HIS A 61 -2.61 17.92 12.24
C HIS A 61 -1.24 18.40 11.72
N LEU A 62 -0.23 18.41 12.60
CA LEU A 62 1.15 18.74 12.27
C LEU A 62 1.93 17.53 11.76
N ALA A 63 1.37 16.31 11.81
CA ALA A 63 2.03 15.10 11.32
C ALA A 63 2.47 15.20 9.85
N PRO A 64 1.72 15.81 8.92
CA PRO A 64 2.22 16.05 7.57
C PRO A 64 3.50 16.90 7.56
N VAL A 65 3.65 17.83 8.51
CA VAL A 65 4.82 18.72 8.63
C VAL A 65 6.00 18.01 9.32
N LEU A 66 5.72 17.09 10.25
CA LEU A 66 6.73 16.35 11.01
C LEU A 66 7.24 15.09 10.30
N ILE A 67 6.41 14.46 9.47
CA ILE A 67 6.74 13.24 8.73
C ILE A 67 7.33 13.63 7.37
N ARG A 68 8.65 13.54 7.25
CA ARG A 68 9.38 13.81 6.01
C ARG A 68 9.04 12.79 4.92
N ASP A 69 9.07 11.51 5.27
CA ASP A 69 8.75 10.41 4.35
C ASP A 69 7.30 9.97 4.55
N ARG A 70 6.41 10.53 3.75
CA ARG A 70 4.96 10.34 3.91
C ARG A 70 4.41 9.04 3.31
N PHE A 71 5.18 8.40 2.41
CA PHE A 71 4.78 7.18 1.72
C PHE A 71 3.37 7.27 1.10
N GLU A 72 3.14 8.34 0.32
CA GLU A 72 1.86 8.66 -0.33
C GLU A 72 1.50 7.64 -1.42
N SER A 73 0.97 6.49 -1.03
CA SER A 73 0.57 5.41 -1.94
C SER A 73 -0.66 5.81 -2.77
N SER A 74 -1.61 6.51 -2.14
CA SER A 74 -2.84 7.02 -2.78
C SER A 74 -2.55 7.96 -3.95
N ALA A 75 -1.52 8.82 -3.84
CA ALA A 75 -1.11 9.74 -4.90
C ALA A 75 -0.57 9.04 -6.16
N LYS A 76 -0.12 7.78 -6.02
CA LYS A 76 0.48 6.98 -7.10
C LYS A 76 -0.46 5.90 -7.62
N ALA A 77 -1.45 5.49 -6.83
CA ALA A 77 -2.38 4.40 -7.10
C ALA A 77 -3.02 4.47 -8.50
N ALA A 78 -3.52 5.65 -8.89
CA ALA A 78 -4.18 5.85 -10.19
C ALA A 78 -3.24 5.69 -11.40
N THR A 79 -1.92 5.74 -11.18
CA THR A 79 -0.91 5.61 -12.25
C THR A 79 -0.44 4.17 -12.45
N LEU A 80 -0.83 3.25 -11.57
CA LEU A 80 -0.46 1.85 -11.67
C LEU A 80 -1.18 1.20 -12.86
N LYS A 81 -0.41 0.46 -13.67
CA LYS A 81 -0.90 -0.19 -14.90
C LYS A 81 -0.85 -1.72 -14.83
N VAL A 82 -0.36 -2.27 -13.73
CA VAL A 82 -0.18 -3.70 -13.54
C VAL A 82 -1.37 -4.30 -12.78
N PRO A 83 -1.78 -5.54 -13.10
CA PRO A 83 -2.75 -6.27 -12.29
C PRO A 83 -2.35 -6.23 -10.81
N THR A 84 -3.29 -5.85 -9.96
CA THR A 84 -3.02 -5.62 -8.55
C THR A 84 -4.01 -6.38 -7.69
N LEU A 85 -3.50 -7.16 -6.74
CA LEU A 85 -4.27 -7.79 -5.67
C LEU A 85 -4.01 -7.06 -4.36
N VAL A 86 -5.08 -6.63 -3.69
CA VAL A 86 -5.05 -6.09 -2.33
C VAL A 86 -5.64 -7.12 -1.39
N VAL A 87 -4.89 -7.51 -0.37
CA VAL A 87 -5.33 -8.41 0.70
C VAL A 87 -5.32 -7.64 2.01
N HIS A 88 -6.42 -7.69 2.77
CA HIS A 88 -6.53 -6.95 4.02
C HIS A 88 -7.33 -7.73 5.07
N GLY A 89 -6.89 -7.74 6.33
CA GLY A 89 -7.67 -8.29 7.44
C GLY A 89 -8.87 -7.40 7.79
N GLN A 90 -10.04 -7.99 7.99
CA GLN A 90 -11.24 -7.23 8.41
C GLN A 90 -11.06 -6.59 9.79
N GLU A 91 -10.29 -7.23 10.67
CA GLU A 91 -10.03 -6.83 12.07
C GLU A 91 -8.62 -6.24 12.26
N ASP A 92 -7.99 -5.73 11.20
CA ASP A 92 -6.67 -5.12 11.31
C ASP A 92 -6.73 -3.85 12.19
N GLU A 93 -6.18 -3.96 13.41
CA GLU A 93 -6.15 -2.89 14.41
C GLU A 93 -5.08 -1.83 14.12
N VAL A 94 -4.11 -2.13 13.24
CA VAL A 94 -2.99 -1.23 12.95
C VAL A 94 -3.28 -0.39 11.71
N VAL A 95 -3.65 -1.05 10.63
CA VAL A 95 -4.06 -0.40 9.39
C VAL A 95 -5.50 -0.76 9.15
N SER A 96 -6.42 0.15 9.46
CA SER A 96 -7.85 -0.14 9.28
C SER A 96 -8.16 -0.62 7.86
N VAL A 97 -9.03 -1.62 7.74
CA VAL A 97 -9.48 -2.19 6.45
C VAL A 97 -10.04 -1.12 5.50
N ALA A 98 -10.54 0.00 6.04
CA ALA A 98 -11.01 1.14 5.27
C ALA A 98 -9.91 1.72 4.37
N GLN A 99 -8.65 1.77 4.83
CA GLN A 99 -7.54 2.27 4.02
C GLN A 99 -7.19 1.30 2.89
N GLY A 100 -7.22 -0.01 3.13
CA GLY A 100 -7.02 -1.01 2.09
C GLY A 100 -8.11 -0.98 1.03
N ARG A 101 -9.38 -0.85 1.45
CA ARG A 101 -10.53 -0.66 0.55
C ARG A 101 -10.37 0.56 -0.33
N GLU A 102 -10.01 1.69 0.27
CA GLU A 102 -9.85 2.94 -0.48
C GLU A 102 -8.65 2.88 -1.43
N LEU A 103 -7.52 2.31 -1.01
CA LEU A 103 -6.37 2.16 -1.90
C LEU A 103 -6.71 1.24 -3.08
N ALA A 104 -7.38 0.11 -2.84
CA ALA A 104 -7.82 -0.78 -3.92
C ALA A 104 -8.74 -0.04 -4.92
N ARG A 105 -9.68 0.79 -4.43
CA ARG A 105 -10.57 1.60 -5.28
C ARG A 105 -9.81 2.59 -6.16
N LEU A 106 -8.70 3.14 -5.69
CA LEU A 106 -7.87 4.10 -6.44
C LEU A 106 -6.99 3.44 -7.50
N ILE A 107 -6.75 2.13 -7.42
CA ILE A 107 -5.92 1.38 -8.37
C ILE A 107 -6.80 0.83 -9.50
N PRO A 108 -6.57 1.19 -10.77
CA PRO A 108 -7.37 0.71 -11.88
C PRO A 108 -7.36 -0.82 -11.99
N GLY A 109 -8.54 -1.43 -11.92
CA GLY A 109 -8.70 -2.89 -12.07
C GLY A 109 -8.13 -3.73 -10.93
N ALA A 110 -7.87 -3.13 -9.75
CA ALA A 110 -7.43 -3.91 -8.60
C ALA A 110 -8.53 -4.83 -8.07
N GLU A 111 -8.12 -6.02 -7.65
CA GLU A 111 -8.96 -6.95 -6.88
C GLU A 111 -8.71 -6.74 -5.39
N LEU A 112 -9.79 -6.75 -4.59
CA LEU A 112 -9.72 -6.68 -3.14
C LEU A 112 -10.20 -7.98 -2.52
N HIS A 113 -9.35 -8.60 -1.72
CA HIS A 113 -9.68 -9.76 -0.88
C HIS A 113 -9.60 -9.37 0.59
N VAL A 114 -10.76 -9.34 1.25
CA VAL A 114 -10.83 -9.07 2.70
C VAL A 114 -10.94 -10.39 3.45
N VAL A 115 -9.97 -10.64 4.32
CA VAL A 115 -9.88 -11.87 5.11
C VAL A 115 -10.61 -11.66 6.43
N GLN A 116 -11.55 -12.56 6.72
CA GLN A 116 -12.17 -12.69 8.03
C GLN A 116 -11.28 -13.62 8.86
N ALA A 117 -10.50 -13.06 9.79
CA ALA A 117 -9.80 -13.83 10.80
C ALA A 117 -10.57 -13.69 12.12
N LYS A 118 -10.75 -14.81 12.84
CA LYS A 118 -11.29 -14.86 14.20
C LYS A 118 -10.16 -14.85 15.21
#